data_AF-A0A0E0MR02-F1
#
_entry.id   AF-A0A0E0MR02-F1
#
_cell.length_a   1.000
_cell.length_b   1.000
_cell.length_c   1.000
_cell.angle_alpha   90.00
_cell.angle_beta   90.00
_cell.angle_gamma   90.00
#
_symmetry.space_group_name_H-M   'P 1'
#
loop_
_entity.id
_entity.type
_entity.pdbx_description
1 polymer ?
#
loop_
_entity_poly.entity_id
_entity_poly.type
_entity_poly.pdbx_seq_one_letter_code
_entity_poly.pdbx_strand_id
1 'polypeptide(L)' 'MDTRAFLLQKFSSEERLQIDTALEQGVDAVRTLVLKGFSGSIERFNLVQKYKFHSV' A
#
# COMPACT_ATOMS: atom_id res chain seq x y z
N MET A 1 -8.35 -14.31 -16.51
CA MET A 1 -8.34 -12.92 -17.01
C MET A 1 -7.02 -12.69 -17.73
N ASP A 2 -7.05 -12.09 -18.91
CA ASP A 2 -5.85 -11.52 -19.54
C ASP A 2 -5.30 -10.37 -18.67
N THR A 3 -3.99 -10.20 -18.58
CA THR A 3 -3.38 -9.21 -17.67
C THR A 3 -3.66 -7.77 -18.09
N ARG A 4 -3.78 -7.50 -19.39
CA ARG A 4 -4.13 -6.15 -19.88
C ARG A 4 -5.57 -5.83 -19.51
N ALA A 5 -6.48 -6.79 -19.67
CA ALA A 5 -7.86 -6.65 -19.23
C ALA A 5 -7.96 -6.41 -17.71
N PHE A 6 -7.18 -7.15 -16.91
CA PHE A 6 -7.12 -6.98 -15.46
C PHE A 6 -6.63 -5.59 -15.03
N LEU A 7 -5.65 -5.01 -15.72
CA LEU A 7 -5.12 -3.68 -15.38
C LEU A 7 -6.01 -2.53 -15.86
N LEU A 8 -6.77 -2.74 -16.94
CA LEU A 8 -7.65 -1.71 -17.51
C LEU A 8 -9.05 -1.70 -16.85
N GLN A 9 -9.40 -2.72 -16.08
CA GLN A 9 -10.65 -2.74 -15.33
C GLN A 9 -10.59 -1.80 -14.12
N LYS A 10 -11.74 -1.28 -13.70
CA LYS A 10 -11.84 -0.55 -12.43
C LYS A 10 -11.80 -1.53 -11.26
N PHE A 11 -11.20 -1.10 -10.15
CA PHE A 11 -11.33 -1.81 -8.88
C PHE A 11 -12.80 -2.00 -8.49
N SER A 12 -13.11 -3.19 -7.98
CA SER A 12 -14.34 -3.46 -7.23
C SER A 12 -14.42 -2.62 -5.95
N SER A 13 -15.58 -2.61 -5.29
CA SER A 13 -15.78 -1.83 -4.06
C SER A 13 -14.84 -2.27 -2.92
N GLU A 14 -14.58 -3.58 -2.79
CA GLU A 14 -13.68 -4.11 -1.76
C GLU A 14 -12.21 -3.75 -2.04
N GLU A 15 -11.78 -3.90 -3.30
CA GLU A 15 -10.44 -3.49 -3.71
C GLU A 15 -10.25 -1.98 -3.57
N ARG A 16 -11.28 -1.18 -3.92
CA ARG A 16 -11.24 0.28 -3.77
C ARG A 16 -10.98 0.70 -2.33
N LEU A 17 -11.66 0.09 -1.36
CA LEU A 17 -11.46 0.39 0.06
C LEU A 17 -9.99 0.14 0.48
N GLN A 18 -9.39 -0.96 0.02
CA GLN A 18 -7.99 -1.26 0.32
C GLN A 18 -7.04 -0.27 -0.36
N ILE A 19 -7.31 0.10 -1.61
CA ILE A 19 -6.51 1.07 -2.37
C ILE A 19 -6.60 2.48 -1.75
N ASP A 20 -7.79 2.93 -1.34
CA ASP A 20 -7.96 4.24 -0.71
C ASP A 20 -7.23 4.29 0.63
N THR A 21 -7.31 3.22 1.43
CA THR A 21 -6.52 3.09 2.66
C THR A 21 -5.02 3.10 2.38
N ALA A 22 -4.58 2.39 1.34
CA ALA A 22 -3.17 2.34 0.95
C ALA A 22 -2.67 3.71 0.46
N LEU A 23 -3.52 4.49 -0.19
CA LEU A 23 -3.19 5.85 -0.66
C LEU A 23 -2.89 6.78 0.52
N GLU A 24 -3.75 6.79 1.54
CA GLU A 24 -3.52 7.57 2.77
C GLU A 24 -2.21 7.17 3.47
N GLN A 25 -1.99 5.86 3.64
CA GLN A 25 -0.76 5.34 4.23
C GLN A 25 0.49 5.66 3.39
N GLY A 26 0.34 5.71 2.07
CA GLY A 26 1.40 6.12 1.14
C GLY A 26 1.80 7.58 1.33
N VAL A 27 0.85 8.49 1.58
CA VAL A 27 1.15 9.90 1.88
C VAL A 27 2.02 10.03 3.13
N ASP A 28 1.69 9.30 4.19
CA ASP A 28 2.47 9.31 5.43
C ASP A 28 3.86 8.67 5.26
N ALA A 29 3.95 7.61 4.45
CA ALA A 29 5.22 6.99 4.10
C ALA A 29 6.13 7.94 3.32
N VAL A 30 5.57 8.71 2.36
CA VAL A 30 6.32 9.72 1.61
C VAL A 30 6.80 10.84 2.54
N ARG A 31 5.97 11.36 3.44
CA ARG A 31 6.45 12.34 4.45
C ARG A 31 7.58 11.78 5.29
N THR A 32 7.44 10.55 5.76
CA THR A 32 8.46 9.89 6.57
C THR A 32 9.77 9.73 5.80
N LEU A 33 9.69 9.32 4.53
CA LEU A 33 10.85 9.18 3.65
C LEU A 33 11.54 10.52 3.39
N VAL A 34 10.78 11.58 3.12
CA VAL A 34 11.33 12.93 2.89
C VAL A 34 12.02 13.47 4.13
N LEU A 35 11.46 13.24 5.32
CA LEU A 35 12.00 13.76 6.59
C LEU A 35 13.16 12.93 7.15
N LYS A 36 13.13 11.61 6.99
CA LYS A 36 14.06 10.67 7.67
C LYS A 36 14.94 9.87 6.72
N GLY A 37 14.71 9.98 5.41
CA GLY A 37 15.34 9.11 4.41
C GLY A 37 14.94 7.65 4.55
N PHE A 38 15.61 6.79 3.78
CA PHE A 38 15.52 5.35 3.96
C PHE A 38 16.16 4.99 5.29
N SER A 39 15.33 4.56 6.23
CA SER A 39 15.71 4.27 7.62
C SER A 39 14.93 3.06 8.13
N GLY A 40 15.24 2.59 9.34
CA GLY A 40 14.48 1.51 9.99
C GLY A 40 12.98 1.80 10.13
N SER A 41 12.56 3.06 10.05
CA SER A 41 11.13 3.42 9.98
C SER A 41 10.46 2.90 8.70
N ILE A 42 11.17 2.95 7.56
CA ILE A 42 10.68 2.45 6.26
C ILE A 42 10.72 0.92 6.22
N GLU A 43 11.76 0.29 6.76
CA GLU A 43 11.82 -1.18 6.88
C GLU A 43 10.66 -1.72 7.72
N ARG A 44 10.39 -1.09 8.87
CA ARG A 44 9.26 -1.44 9.73
C ARG A 44 7.92 -1.19 9.03
N PHE A 45 7.78 -0.07 8.32
CA PHE A 45 6.59 0.21 7.52
C PHE A 45 6.31 -0.91 6.51
N ASN A 46 7.31 -1.36 5.76
CA ASN A 46 7.16 -2.45 4.79
C ASN A 46 6.72 -3.77 5.45
N LEU A 47 7.31 -4.11 6.60
CA LEU A 47 6.90 -5.31 7.36
C LEU A 47 5.44 -5.22 7.79
N VAL A 48 5.03 -4.08 8.35
CA VAL A 48 3.63 -3.88 8.77
C VAL A 48 2.69 -4.00 7.57
N GLN A 49 3.01 -3.37 6.43
CA GLN A 49 2.18 -3.45 5.22
C GLN A 49 2.07 -4.88 4.67
N LYS A 50 3.16 -5.66 4.67
CA LYS A 50 3.17 -7.04 4.16
C LYS A 50 2.26 -7.98 4.96
N TYR A 51 2.27 -7.85 6.29
CA TYR A 51 1.53 -8.76 7.18
C TYR A 51 0.15 -8.24 7.59
N LYS A 52 -0.23 -7.01 7.22
CA LYS A 52 -1.51 -6.38 7.59
C LYS A 52 -2.76 -7.20 7.22
N PHE A 53 -2.70 -7.95 6.12
CA PHE A 53 -3.82 -8.78 5.62
C PHE A 53 -3.62 -10.28 5.87
N HIS A 54 -2.52 -10.67 6.52
CA HIS A 54 -2.26 -12.04 6.93
C HIS A 54 -2.45 -12.14 8.45
N SER A 55 -3.70 -12.07 8.88
CA SER A 55 -4.09 -12.48 10.24
C SER A 55 -4.09 -14.01 10.26
N VAL A 56 -3.20 -14.62 11.05
CA VAL A 56 -3.29 -16.04 11.42
C VAL A 56 -4.16 -16.16 12.65
#